data_AF-A0AAW1WYZ5-F1
#
_entry.id   AF-A0AAW1WYZ5-F1
#
_cell.length_a   1.000
_cell.length_b   1.000
_cell.length_c   1.000
_cell.angle_alpha   90.00
_cell.angle_beta   90.00
_cell.angle_gamma   90.00
#
_symmetry.space_group_name_H-M   'P 1'
#
loop_
_entity.id
_entity.type
_entity.pdbx_description
1 polymer ?
#
loop_
_entity_poly.entity_id
_entity_poly.type
_entity_poly.pdbx_seq_one_letter_code
_entity_poly.pdbx_strand_id
1 'polypeptide(L)'
;MVIYLEGCESGSMFEEFGTCVGDLHSFSWMEDCDANDLCKEIFGVQYGRVRNRTEESHVMKYGDMSHIMEFLLTCMGGSSSKS
;
A
#
# COMPACT_ATOMS: atom_id res chain seq x y z
N MET A 1 14.22 -5.99 0.53
CA MET A 1 12.76 -5.98 0.44
C MET A 1 12.29 -7.36 0.87
N VAL A 2 11.97 -7.53 2.15
CA VAL A 2 11.42 -8.80 2.63
C VAL A 2 9.94 -8.55 2.85
N ILE A 3 9.17 -8.69 1.77
CA ILE A 3 7.73 -8.92 1.85
C ILE A 3 7.60 -10.40 2.12
N TYR A 4 7.31 -10.77 3.37
CA TYR A 4 6.88 -12.13 3.67
C TYR A 4 5.53 -12.31 2.97
N LEU A 5 5.52 -13.14 1.92
CA LEU A 5 4.30 -13.67 1.34
C LEU A 5 3.75 -14.69 2.34
N GLU A 6 2.88 -14.24 3.24
CA GLU A 6 2.11 -15.18 4.06
C GLU A 6 0.89 -15.66 3.27
N GLY A 7 0.61 -16.95 3.43
CA GLY A 7 -0.32 -17.72 2.61
C GLY A 7 -1.78 -17.28 2.79
N CYS A 8 -2.56 -17.48 1.73
CA CYS A 8 -3.97 -17.15 1.64
C CYS A 8 -4.78 -17.75 2.80
N GLU A 9 -5.14 -16.97 3.82
CA GLU A 9 -6.16 -17.41 4.78
C GLU A 9 -7.51 -17.59 4.06
N SER A 10 -8.13 -18.73 4.33
CA SER A 10 -9.31 -19.24 3.66
C SER A 10 -10.54 -18.44 4.10
N GLY A 11 -10.91 -17.42 3.33
CA GLY A 11 -12.09 -16.60 3.59
C GLY A 11 -12.41 -15.53 2.54
N SER A 12 -11.74 -15.52 1.38
CA SER A 12 -11.98 -14.52 0.34
C SER A 12 -12.98 -14.99 -0.72
N MET A 13 -13.69 -14.03 -1.32
CA MET A 13 -14.57 -14.18 -2.50
C MET A 13 -13.95 -14.99 -3.66
N PHE A 14 -12.62 -15.14 -3.68
CA PHE A 14 -11.86 -15.81 -4.72
C PHE A 14 -11.58 -17.30 -4.44
N GLU A 15 -12.34 -17.95 -3.56
CA GLU A 15 -12.26 -19.41 -3.30
C GLU A 15 -12.34 -20.25 -4.59
N GLU A 16 -13.06 -19.78 -5.61
CA GLU A 16 -13.17 -20.43 -6.92
C GLU A 16 -11.83 -20.48 -7.69
N PHE A 17 -10.92 -19.54 -7.43
CA PHE A 17 -9.62 -19.49 -8.10
C PHE A 17 -8.56 -20.37 -7.42
N GLY A 18 -8.83 -20.88 -6.21
CA GLY A 18 -7.93 -21.79 -5.48
C GLY A 18 -6.54 -21.20 -5.19
N THR A 19 -6.38 -19.88 -5.30
CA THR A 19 -5.10 -19.17 -5.14
C THR A 19 -5.32 -17.77 -4.60
N CYS A 20 -4.30 -17.20 -3.96
CA CYS A 20 -4.24 -15.77 -3.70
C CYS A 20 -4.01 -15.00 -5.00
N VAL A 21 -4.70 -13.88 -5.17
CA VAL A 21 -4.55 -12.96 -6.32
C VAL A 21 -3.65 -11.77 -5.98
N GLY A 22 -3.31 -11.59 -4.70
CA GLY A 22 -2.39 -10.56 -4.21
C GLY A 22 -2.02 -10.78 -2.74
N ASP A 23 -1.22 -9.87 -2.20
CA ASP A 23 -0.74 -9.90 -0.81
C ASP A 23 -1.25 -8.69 -0.01
N LEU A 24 -1.36 -8.85 1.32
CA LEU A 24 -1.94 -7.85 2.21
C LEU A 24 -1.21 -6.51 2.16
N HIS A 25 0.13 -6.51 2.07
CA HIS A 25 0.90 -5.27 1.97
C HIS A 25 0.57 -4.53 0.66
N SER A 26 0.55 -5.25 -0.46
CA SER A 26 0.26 -4.70 -1.78
C SER A 26 -1.17 -4.14 -1.86
N PHE A 27 -2.17 -4.87 -1.39
CA PHE A 27 -3.54 -4.36 -1.32
C PHE A 27 -3.65 -3.14 -0.42
N SER A 28 -2.95 -3.14 0.73
CA SER A 28 -3.02 -2.04 1.69
C SER A 28 -2.59 -0.70 1.10
N TRP A 29 -1.49 -0.65 0.34
CA TRP A 29 -1.04 0.62 -0.25
C TRP A 29 -1.82 0.98 -1.52
N MET A 30 -2.20 0.01 -2.35
CA MET A 30 -2.96 0.30 -3.59
C MET A 30 -4.37 0.82 -3.30
N GLU A 31 -5.10 0.19 -2.39
CA GLU A 31 -6.44 0.66 -2.03
C GLU A 31 -6.40 2.03 -1.32
N ASP A 32 -5.34 2.30 -0.55
CA ASP A 32 -5.13 3.61 0.05
C ASP A 32 -4.89 4.69 -1.02
N CYS A 33 -4.13 4.37 -2.07
CA CYS A 33 -3.95 5.27 -3.21
C CYS A 33 -5.26 5.55 -3.96
N ASP A 34 -6.10 4.54 -4.16
CA ASP A 34 -7.40 4.70 -4.83
C ASP A 34 -8.39 5.52 -3.99
N ALA A 35 -8.31 5.40 -2.66
CA ALA A 35 -9.23 6.04 -1.73
C ALA A 35 -8.85 7.49 -1.36
N ASN A 36 -7.60 7.91 -1.57
CA ASN A 36 -7.07 9.19 -1.10
C ASN A 36 -6.50 10.07 -2.22
N ASP A 37 -6.47 11.38 -1.96
CA ASP A 37 -5.87 12.36 -2.88
C ASP A 37 -4.34 12.36 -2.74
N LEU A 38 -3.65 11.79 -3.72
CA LEU A 38 -2.18 11.69 -3.76
C LEU A 38 -1.48 13.06 -3.75
N CYS A 39 -2.18 14.14 -4.10
CA CYS A 39 -1.65 15.51 -4.05
C CYS A 39 -1.61 16.07 -2.62
N LYS A 40 -2.30 15.42 -1.67
CA LYS A 40 -2.43 15.84 -0.27
C LYS A 40 -1.82 14.84 0.71
N GLU A 41 -1.49 13.65 0.25
CA GLU A 41 -0.90 12.60 1.08
C GLU A 41 0.61 12.53 0.91
N ILE A 42 1.33 12.46 2.04
CA ILE A 42 2.78 12.27 2.08
C ILE A 42 3.14 10.82 2.41
N PHE A 43 4.34 10.38 2.00
CA PHE A 43 4.85 9.02 2.24
C PHE A 43 4.79 8.59 3.72
N GLY A 44 4.96 9.53 4.64
CA GLY A 44 4.85 9.26 6.08
C GLY A 44 3.48 8.78 6.52
N VAL A 45 2.43 9.38 5.97
CA VAL A 45 1.03 9.04 6.29
C VAL A 45 0.70 7.66 5.70
N GLN A 46 1.00 7.45 4.42
CA GLN A 46 0.76 6.17 3.75
C GLN A 46 1.48 5.03 4.45
N TYR A 47 2.75 5.19 4.80
CA TYR A 47 3.46 4.17 5.58
C TYR A 47 2.72 3.84 6.88
N GLY A 48 2.23 4.85 7.61
CA GLY A 48 1.52 4.64 8.86
C GLY A 48 0.26 3.80 8.66
N ARG A 49 -0.50 4.08 7.60
CA ARG A 49 -1.72 3.34 7.25
C ARG A 49 -1.42 1.92 6.78
N VAL A 50 -0.47 1.75 5.87
CA VAL A 50 -0.05 0.43 5.36
C VAL A 50 0.49 -0.44 6.49
N ARG A 51 1.31 0.13 7.38
CA ARG A 51 1.82 -0.57 8.57
C ARG A 51 0.69 -0.98 9.52
N ASN A 52 -0.30 -0.12 9.72
CA ASN A 52 -1.42 -0.43 10.60
C ASN A 52 -2.35 -1.49 9.99
N ARG A 53 -2.47 -1.55 8.66
CA ARG A 53 -3.31 -2.55 7.98
C ARG A 53 -2.60 -3.89 7.77
N THR A 54 -1.27 -3.87 7.62
CA THR A 54 -0.45 -5.08 7.49
C THR A 54 -0.04 -5.59 8.87
N GLU A 55 -1.01 -6.06 9.66
CA GLU A 55 -0.75 -6.46 11.06
C GLU A 55 0.07 -7.75 11.18
N GLU A 56 -0.02 -8.62 10.17
CA GLU A 56 0.63 -9.93 10.14
C GLU A 56 2.13 -9.88 9.83
N SER A 57 2.66 -8.74 9.41
CA SER A 57 4.09 -8.56 9.16
C SER A 57 4.60 -7.17 9.53
N HIS A 58 5.91 -7.04 9.67
CA HIS A 58 6.52 -5.76 10.03
C HIS A 58 6.85 -4.94 8.79
N VAL A 59 6.02 -3.93 8.50
CA VAL A 59 6.34 -2.91 7.49
C VAL A 59 7.49 -2.04 8.00
N MET A 60 8.58 -1.96 7.24
CA MET A 60 9.83 -1.28 7.60
C MET A 60 10.20 -0.22 6.56
N LYS A 61 10.90 0.84 6.99
CA LYS A 61 11.48 1.86 6.12
C LYS A 61 12.99 1.71 6.07
N TYR A 62 13.58 1.99 4.90
CA TYR A 62 15.02 2.01 4.70
C TYR A 62 15.40 3.13 3.73
N GLY A 63 16.68 3.53 3.72
CA GLY A 63 17.18 4.59 2.83
C GLY A 63 17.10 5.98 3.46
N ASP A 64 17.03 7.02 2.63
CA ASP A 64 16.92 8.41 3.09
C ASP A 64 15.50 8.69 3.59
N MET A 65 15.40 9.05 4.86
CA MET A 65 14.13 9.34 5.52
C MET A 65 13.61 10.75 5.22
N SER A 66 14.38 11.59 4.52
CA SER A 66 13.94 12.94 4.10
C SER A 66 12.68 12.89 3.24
N HIS A 67 12.54 11.85 2.40
CA HIS A 67 11.41 11.63 1.50
C HIS A 67 10.08 11.33 2.20
N ILE A 68 10.06 11.06 3.51
CA ILE A 68 8.81 10.83 4.27
C ILE A 68 7.86 12.02 4.20
N MET A 69 8.39 13.23 4.00
CA MET A 69 7.61 14.47 3.91
C MET A 69 7.19 14.84 2.48
N GLU A 70 7.59 14.05 1.49
CA GLU A 70 7.20 14.29 0.09
C GLU A 70 5.80 13.75 -0.19
N PHE A 71 5.09 14.44 -1.08
CA PHE A 71 3.80 13.97 -1.58
C PHE A 71 3.95 12.74 -2.45
N LEU A 72 3.00 11.82 -2.30
CA LEU A 72 2.89 10.59 -3.06
C LEU A 72 2.79 10.82 -4.58
N LEU A 73 2.16 11.93 -4.98
CA LEU A 73 2.04 12.36 -6.37
C LEU A 73 3.37 12.33 -7.13
N THR A 74 4.48 12.68 -6.47
CA THR A 74 5.81 12.76 -7.07
C THR A 74 6.24 11.45 -7.71
N CYS A 75 5.86 10.31 -7.13
CA CYS A 75 6.28 8.98 -7.58
C CYS A 75 5.19 8.22 -8.33
N MET A 76 3.93 8.37 -7.94
CA MET A 76 2.82 7.62 -8.55
C MET A 76 2.21 8.32 -9.76
N GLY A 77 2.55 9.60 -9.99
CA GLY A 77 2.00 10.40 -11.06
C GLY A 77 0.56 10.83 -10.75
N GLY A 78 0.21 12.03 -11.20
CA GLY A 78 -1.17 12.50 -11.15
C GLY A 78 -1.91 12.12 -12.41
N SER A 79 -3.07 11.48 -12.30
CA SER A 79 -4.06 11.51 -13.37
C SER A 79 -4.57 12.94 -13.49
N SER A 80 -4.01 13.72 -14.42
CA SER A 80 -4.54 15.01 -14.82
C SER A 80 -5.86 14.81 -15.58
N SER A 81 -6.98 14.68 -14.87
CA SER A 81 -8.31 14.94 -15.43
C SER A 81 -9.38 15.07 -14.36
N LYS A 82 -9.82 16.31 -14.08
CA LYS A 82 -11.24 16.75 -14.06
C LYS A 82 -11.36 18.24 -13.71
N SER A 83 -11.19 19.11 -14.70
CA SER A 83 -12.19 20.04 -15.26
C SER A 83 -11.50 21.15 -16.06
#